data_AF-A0A349QXI7-F1
#
_entry.id   AF-A0A349QXI7-F1
#
_cell.length_a   1.000
_cell.length_b   1.000
_cell.length_c   1.000
_cell.angle_alpha   90.00
_cell.angle_beta   90.00
_cell.angle_gamma   90.00
#
_symmetry.space_group_name_H-M   'P 1'
#
loop_
_entity.id
_entity.type
_entity.pdbx_description
1 polymer ?
#
loop_
_entity_poly.entity_id
_entity_poly.type
_entity_poly.pdbx_seq_one_letter_code
_entity_poly.pdbx_strand_id
1 'polypeptide(L)'
;MNEADFLNRLYDLNSMPSTDYRSEYNTAYKDIRQHADMNPGDWQPDWVFTDSRFNLMHCDDESYLRFLTETLHPNVRPEDGTTDRIVEIYNGYLQKDGYQFYQIDEISGKPIFGWTAENNGQVQLAAKATDIKKYLNTEYVNKKINQMNKAIISDTDVAIGTGKELLETICKSILKHKGVEADKGWTL
;
A
#
# COMPACT_ATOMS: atom_id res chain seq x y z
N MET A 1 11.57 -1.34 12.88
CA MET A 1 12.07 -2.49 12.10
C MET A 1 13.56 -2.33 11.93
N ASN A 2 14.33 -3.42 11.86
CA ASN A 2 15.78 -3.38 11.60
C ASN A 2 16.06 -3.39 10.08
N GLU A 3 17.32 -3.21 9.66
CA GLU A 3 17.68 -3.06 8.25
C GLU A 3 17.57 -4.37 7.47
N ALA A 4 17.99 -5.51 8.05
CA ALA A 4 17.87 -6.80 7.38
C ALA A 4 16.40 -7.17 7.13
N ASP A 5 15.51 -6.97 8.11
CA ASP A 5 14.08 -7.25 7.97
C ASP A 5 13.40 -6.28 7.02
N PHE A 6 13.84 -5.01 6.97
CA PHE A 6 13.38 -4.03 5.98
C PHE A 6 13.68 -4.51 4.56
N LEU A 7 14.95 -4.79 4.27
CA LEU A 7 15.40 -5.20 2.94
C LEU A 7 14.83 -6.56 2.54
N ASN A 8 14.59 -7.46 3.50
CA ASN A 8 13.97 -8.76 3.23
C ASN A 8 12.50 -8.68 2.80
N ARG A 9 11.86 -7.51 2.95
CA ARG A 9 10.52 -7.25 2.39
C ARG A 9 10.57 -6.92 0.89
N LEU A 10 11.71 -6.46 0.41
CA LEU A 10 11.94 -6.08 -0.99
C LEU A 10 12.69 -7.16 -1.79
N TYR A 11 13.54 -7.93 -1.11
CA TYR A 11 14.46 -8.89 -1.71
C TYR A 11 14.48 -10.19 -0.91
N ASP A 12 14.67 -11.33 -1.57
CA ASP A 12 14.89 -12.60 -0.88
C ASP A 12 16.35 -12.69 -0.40
N LEU A 13 16.64 -12.06 0.74
CA LEU A 13 17.99 -11.96 1.28
C LEU A 13 18.57 -13.31 1.71
N ASN A 14 17.74 -14.32 1.94
CA ASN A 14 18.20 -15.67 2.30
C ASN A 14 18.74 -16.43 1.08
N SER A 15 18.26 -16.10 -0.11
CA SER A 15 18.75 -16.66 -1.38
C SER A 15 19.88 -15.84 -2.00
N MET A 16 20.09 -14.61 -1.54
CA MET A 16 21.14 -13.72 -2.06
C MET A 16 22.52 -14.01 -1.41
N PRO A 17 23.61 -13.89 -2.18
CA PRO A 17 24.95 -14.11 -1.67
C PRO A 17 25.34 -13.02 -0.67
N SER A 18 26.16 -13.41 0.29
CA SER A 18 26.84 -12.50 1.20
C SER A 18 28.05 -11.83 0.56
N THR A 19 28.43 -10.67 1.08
CA THR A 19 29.71 -10.02 0.79
C THR A 19 30.79 -10.33 1.84
N ASP A 20 30.38 -10.93 2.96
CA ASP A 20 31.27 -11.40 4.01
C ASP A 20 31.92 -12.75 3.62
N TYR A 21 33.23 -12.85 3.81
CA TYR A 21 34.01 -14.05 3.49
C TYR A 21 33.78 -15.21 4.49
N ARG A 22 33.22 -14.92 5.67
CA ARG A 22 33.04 -15.88 6.77
C ARG A 22 31.81 -16.76 6.51
N SER A 23 31.99 -18.07 6.66
CA SER A 23 30.99 -19.09 6.32
C SER A 23 29.68 -19.02 7.12
N GLU A 24 29.72 -18.45 8.32
CA GLU A 24 28.58 -18.25 9.19
C GLU A 24 27.61 -17.17 8.67
N TYR A 25 28.12 -16.20 7.89
CA TYR A 25 27.35 -15.13 7.26
C TYR A 25 27.16 -15.41 5.77
N ASN A 26 26.77 -16.62 5.41
CA ASN A 26 26.71 -17.08 4.01
C ASN A 26 25.52 -16.54 3.17
N THR A 27 24.64 -15.74 3.74
CA THR A 27 23.52 -15.11 3.02
C THR A 27 23.52 -13.61 3.25
N ALA A 28 22.97 -12.85 2.31
CA ALA A 28 22.85 -11.39 2.47
C ALA A 28 22.10 -11.02 3.75
N TYR A 29 21.09 -11.82 4.14
CA TYR A 29 20.34 -11.58 5.39
C TYR A 29 21.26 -11.62 6.61
N LYS A 30 22.11 -12.65 6.73
CA LYS A 30 23.01 -12.82 7.88
C LYS A 30 24.12 -11.77 7.90
N ASP A 31 24.64 -11.43 6.74
CA ASP A 31 25.65 -10.40 6.52
C ASP A 31 25.14 -9.02 7.00
N ILE A 32 24.01 -8.59 6.45
CA ILE A 32 23.37 -7.31 6.79
C ILE A 32 22.98 -7.29 8.26
N ARG A 33 22.39 -8.37 8.80
CA ARG A 33 22.04 -8.44 10.22
C ARG A 33 23.27 -8.31 11.12
N GLN A 34 24.40 -8.87 10.73
CA GLN A 34 25.62 -8.76 11.53
C GLN A 34 26.20 -7.34 11.49
N HIS A 35 26.31 -6.74 10.31
CA HIS A 35 27.04 -5.50 10.12
C HIS A 35 26.17 -4.24 10.26
N ALA A 36 24.94 -4.25 9.78
CA ALA A 36 24.03 -3.11 9.92
C ALA A 36 23.29 -3.12 11.27
N ASP A 37 22.75 -4.27 11.69
CA ASP A 37 21.87 -4.32 12.86
C ASP A 37 22.60 -4.60 14.18
N MET A 38 23.53 -5.56 14.21
CA MET A 38 24.23 -5.98 15.43
C MET A 38 25.47 -5.14 15.74
N ASN A 39 26.14 -4.60 14.71
CA ASN A 39 27.34 -3.79 14.83
C ASN A 39 27.16 -2.40 14.20
N PRO A 40 26.25 -1.56 14.73
CA PRO A 40 25.99 -0.23 14.16
C PRO A 40 27.29 0.59 14.11
N GLY A 41 27.76 0.89 12.89
CA GLY A 41 29.03 1.57 12.61
C GLY A 41 30.01 0.78 11.76
N ASP A 42 29.79 -0.52 11.54
CA ASP A 42 30.59 -1.30 10.57
C ASP A 42 30.43 -0.75 9.14
N TRP A 43 29.22 -0.28 8.80
CA TRP A 43 28.89 0.33 7.51
C TRP A 43 28.46 1.78 7.65
N GLN A 44 28.60 2.55 6.55
CA GLN A 44 28.12 3.94 6.48
C GLN A 44 26.59 3.99 6.55
N PRO A 45 25.97 5.05 7.10
CA PRO A 45 24.50 5.13 7.23
C PRO A 45 23.71 4.96 5.91
N ASP A 46 24.33 5.24 4.78
CA ASP A 46 23.75 5.19 3.43
C ASP A 46 24.28 4.01 2.59
N TRP A 47 24.91 3.01 3.23
CA TRP A 47 25.55 1.87 2.56
C TRP A 47 24.67 1.19 1.52
N VAL A 48 23.36 1.10 1.78
CA VAL A 48 22.36 0.45 0.92
C VAL A 48 22.33 1.03 -0.51
N PHE A 49 22.62 2.33 -0.67
CA PHE A 49 22.66 2.97 -1.99
C PHE A 49 23.90 2.55 -2.80
N THR A 50 24.98 2.16 -2.12
CA THR A 50 26.23 1.74 -2.73
C THR A 50 26.41 0.22 -2.81
N ASP A 51 25.52 -0.54 -2.17
CA ASP A 51 25.60 -1.99 -2.16
C ASP A 51 25.19 -2.59 -3.51
N SER A 52 26.15 -3.27 -4.14
CA SER A 52 25.98 -3.91 -5.45
C SER A 52 24.87 -4.97 -5.50
N ARG A 53 24.47 -5.55 -4.36
CA ARG A 53 23.38 -6.52 -4.27
C ARG A 53 22.03 -5.91 -4.61
N PHE A 54 21.83 -4.63 -4.32
CA PHE A 54 20.58 -3.90 -4.58
C PHE A 54 20.70 -2.96 -5.77
N ASN A 55 21.90 -2.44 -6.03
CA ASN A 55 22.23 -1.61 -7.17
C ASN A 55 21.27 -0.40 -7.33
N LEU A 56 20.85 0.21 -6.21
CA LEU A 56 19.81 1.25 -6.20
C LEU A 56 20.16 2.47 -7.06
N MET A 57 21.45 2.81 -7.18
CA MET A 57 21.92 3.94 -7.97
C MET A 57 21.91 3.69 -9.50
N HIS A 58 21.71 2.45 -9.92
CA HIS A 58 21.69 2.05 -11.34
C HIS A 58 20.52 1.10 -11.67
N CYS A 59 19.52 1.02 -10.80
CA CYS A 59 18.31 0.25 -11.05
C CYS A 59 17.32 1.05 -11.92
N ASP A 60 16.29 0.37 -12.41
CA ASP A 60 15.18 1.00 -13.11
C ASP A 60 14.28 1.81 -12.15
N ASP A 61 13.52 2.76 -12.71
CA ASP A 61 12.62 3.64 -11.96
C ASP A 61 11.62 2.86 -11.09
N GLU A 62 11.06 1.76 -11.59
CA GLU A 62 10.07 0.96 -10.86
C GLU A 62 10.70 0.29 -9.63
N SER A 63 11.90 -0.27 -9.78
CA SER A 63 12.65 -0.83 -8.65
C SER A 63 13.02 0.24 -7.62
N TYR A 64 13.43 1.42 -8.05
CA TYR A 64 13.76 2.54 -7.16
C TYR A 64 12.51 3.05 -6.42
N LEU A 65 11.41 3.28 -7.13
CA LEU A 65 10.14 3.71 -6.57
C LEU A 65 9.55 2.66 -5.62
N ARG A 66 9.72 1.38 -5.90
CA ARG A 66 9.34 0.28 -4.98
C ARG A 66 10.12 0.36 -3.67
N PHE A 67 11.43 0.61 -3.73
CA PHE A 67 12.25 0.82 -2.53
C PHE A 67 11.74 2.02 -1.72
N LEU A 68 11.55 3.18 -2.36
CA LEU A 68 11.03 4.39 -1.72
C LEU A 68 9.62 4.19 -1.14
N THR A 69 8.76 3.42 -1.82
CA THR A 69 7.42 3.09 -1.30
C THR A 69 7.50 2.31 0.00
N GLU A 70 8.41 1.34 0.07
CA GLU A 70 8.58 0.54 1.28
C GLU A 70 9.12 1.37 2.44
N THR A 71 9.95 2.39 2.20
CA THR A 71 10.39 3.31 3.28
C THR A 71 9.23 4.08 3.93
N LEU A 72 8.09 4.22 3.23
CA LEU A 72 6.88 4.88 3.72
C LEU A 72 5.90 3.91 4.39
N HIS A 73 6.11 2.60 4.29
CA HIS A 73 5.14 1.62 4.74
C HIS A 73 4.99 1.66 6.29
N PRO A 74 3.77 1.57 6.86
CA PRO A 74 3.52 1.71 8.29
C PRO A 74 4.29 0.75 9.21
N ASN A 75 4.70 -0.43 8.71
CA ASN A 75 5.56 -1.36 9.47
C ASN A 75 7.02 -0.86 9.59
N VAL A 76 7.46 -0.01 8.67
CA VAL A 76 8.79 0.63 8.68
C VAL A 76 8.74 1.91 9.51
N ARG A 77 7.65 2.68 9.36
CA ARG A 77 7.40 3.95 10.05
C ARG A 77 6.13 3.92 10.91
N PRO A 78 6.11 3.14 12.01
CA PRO A 78 4.90 3.00 12.80
C PRO A 78 4.55 4.24 13.64
N GLU A 79 5.49 5.12 14.00
CA GLU A 79 5.26 6.12 15.07
C GLU A 79 5.98 7.47 14.89
N ASP A 80 6.27 7.92 13.67
CA ASP A 80 7.05 9.16 13.51
C ASP A 80 6.20 10.42 13.21
N GLY A 81 4.96 10.28 12.68
CA GLY A 81 4.18 11.44 12.21
C GLY A 81 4.89 12.26 11.14
N THR A 82 5.97 11.71 10.55
CA THR A 82 6.82 12.35 9.55
C THR A 82 6.61 11.77 8.16
N THR A 83 5.85 10.69 8.01
CA THR A 83 5.56 10.09 6.70
C THR A 83 5.08 11.13 5.68
N ASP A 84 4.14 12.00 6.06
CA ASP A 84 3.65 13.07 5.17
C ASP A 84 4.78 14.03 4.74
N ARG A 85 5.66 14.40 5.67
CA ARG A 85 6.83 15.23 5.37
C ARG A 85 7.82 14.54 4.43
N ILE A 86 7.99 13.22 4.55
CA ILE A 86 8.87 12.47 3.65
C ILE A 86 8.24 12.36 2.27
N VAL A 87 6.93 12.14 2.19
CA VAL A 87 6.19 12.17 0.93
C VAL A 87 6.31 13.53 0.24
N GLU A 88 6.21 14.63 0.99
CA GLU A 88 6.45 15.98 0.47
C GLU A 88 7.88 16.12 -0.10
N ILE A 89 8.89 15.63 0.61
CA ILE A 89 10.28 15.65 0.15
C ILE A 89 10.43 14.82 -1.14
N TYR A 90 9.92 13.58 -1.15
CA TYR A 90 10.00 12.70 -2.31
C TYR A 90 9.32 13.33 -3.53
N ASN A 91 8.09 13.81 -3.36
CA ASN A 91 7.34 14.45 -4.45
C ASN A 91 8.01 15.74 -4.95
N GLY A 92 8.68 16.51 -4.09
CA GLY A 92 9.43 17.69 -4.50
C GLY A 92 10.59 17.42 -5.48
N TYR A 93 11.10 16.18 -5.50
CA TYR A 93 12.07 15.71 -6.48
C TYR A 93 11.39 14.96 -7.64
N LEU A 94 10.58 13.95 -7.32
CA LEU A 94 9.98 13.02 -8.28
C LEU A 94 9.03 13.68 -9.29
N GLN A 95 8.32 14.74 -8.90
CA GLN A 95 7.39 15.43 -9.82
C GLN A 95 8.11 15.99 -11.04
N LYS A 96 9.38 16.40 -10.88
CA LYS A 96 10.19 16.90 -12.01
C LYS A 96 10.51 15.81 -13.03
N ASP A 97 10.52 14.56 -12.57
CA ASP A 97 10.76 13.37 -13.35
C ASP A 97 9.44 12.69 -13.77
N GLY A 98 8.30 13.31 -13.49
CA GLY A 98 6.99 12.81 -13.87
C GLY A 98 6.50 11.66 -12.99
N TYR A 99 6.90 11.59 -11.72
CA TYR A 99 6.40 10.63 -10.74
C TYR A 99 5.86 11.31 -9.49
N GLN A 100 4.89 10.67 -8.83
CA GLN A 100 4.39 11.14 -7.54
C GLN A 100 3.93 10.00 -6.65
N PHE A 101 4.13 10.15 -5.35
CA PHE A 101 3.48 9.39 -4.30
C PHE A 101 2.13 9.97 -3.93
N TYR A 102 1.17 9.09 -3.67
CA TYR A 102 -0.15 9.43 -3.18
C TYR A 102 -0.67 8.30 -2.28
N GLN A 103 -1.59 8.64 -1.37
CA GLN A 103 -2.19 7.64 -0.48
C GLN A 103 -3.12 6.72 -1.29
N ILE A 104 -2.86 5.42 -1.24
CA ILE A 104 -3.68 4.37 -1.88
C ILE A 104 -4.64 3.70 -0.91
N ASP A 105 -4.30 3.65 0.37
CA ASP A 105 -5.06 2.94 1.40
C ASP A 105 -4.68 3.43 2.82
N GLU A 106 -5.22 2.78 3.85
CA GLU A 106 -4.81 2.93 5.23
C GLU A 106 -4.84 1.58 5.99
N ILE A 107 -3.94 1.41 6.96
CA ILE A 107 -3.96 0.28 7.90
C ILE A 107 -3.86 0.81 9.32
N SER A 108 -4.86 0.49 10.14
CA SER A 108 -4.94 0.97 11.54
C SER A 108 -4.82 2.49 11.67
N GLY A 109 -5.43 3.24 10.74
CA GLY A 109 -5.38 4.70 10.70
C GLY A 109 -4.04 5.28 10.22
N LYS A 110 -3.14 4.45 9.69
CA LYS A 110 -1.85 4.87 9.12
C LYS A 110 -1.92 4.81 7.59
N PRO A 111 -1.54 5.87 6.87
CA PRO A 111 -1.63 5.90 5.42
C PRO A 111 -0.69 4.89 4.78
N ILE A 112 -1.15 4.24 3.72
CA ILE A 112 -0.33 3.45 2.79
C ILE A 112 -0.21 4.25 1.50
N PHE A 113 1.03 4.43 1.04
CA PHE A 113 1.32 5.17 -0.19
C PHE A 113 1.63 4.23 -1.35
N GLY A 114 1.26 4.66 -2.55
CA GLY A 114 1.73 4.10 -3.81
C GLY A 114 2.23 5.22 -4.70
N TRP A 115 2.79 4.88 -5.86
CA TRP A 115 3.30 5.85 -6.82
C TRP A 115 2.59 5.77 -8.17
N THR A 116 2.66 6.85 -8.93
CA THR A 116 2.15 6.91 -10.30
C THR A 116 3.01 7.82 -11.15
N ALA A 117 3.12 7.51 -12.44
CA ALA A 117 3.64 8.45 -13.42
C ALA A 117 2.61 9.57 -13.65
N GLU A 118 3.03 10.83 -13.49
CA GLU A 118 2.30 12.05 -13.84
C GLU A 118 2.06 12.11 -15.36
N ASN A 119 1.03 11.37 -15.76
CA ASN A 119 0.17 11.62 -16.92
C ASN A 119 -1.20 10.94 -16.78
N ASN A 120 -1.43 10.08 -15.75
CA ASN A 120 -2.71 9.35 -15.61
C ASN A 120 -3.19 9.11 -14.16
N GLY A 121 -2.33 9.14 -13.14
CA GLY A 121 -2.68 8.64 -11.81
C GLY A 121 -3.73 9.44 -11.03
N GLN A 122 -3.46 10.72 -10.75
CA GLN A 122 -4.41 11.58 -10.02
C GLN A 122 -5.74 11.72 -10.74
N VAL A 123 -5.73 11.84 -12.08
CA VAL A 123 -6.95 11.91 -12.90
C VAL A 123 -7.72 10.59 -12.82
N GLN A 124 -7.06 9.44 -12.90
CA GLN A 124 -7.74 8.15 -12.80
C GLN A 124 -8.27 7.85 -11.41
N LEU A 125 -7.58 8.24 -10.34
CA LEU A 125 -8.04 8.01 -8.97
C LEU A 125 -9.17 8.97 -8.60
N ALA A 126 -9.07 10.24 -9.00
CA ALA A 126 -10.16 11.19 -8.87
C ALA A 126 -11.38 10.75 -9.70
N ALA A 127 -11.17 10.19 -10.89
CA ALA A 127 -12.23 9.59 -11.70
C ALA A 127 -12.84 8.38 -11.00
N LYS A 128 -12.04 7.43 -10.50
CA LYS A 128 -12.51 6.26 -9.74
C LYS A 128 -13.28 6.64 -8.47
N ALA A 129 -12.77 7.61 -7.70
CA ALA A 129 -13.44 8.11 -6.50
C ALA A 129 -14.75 8.84 -6.86
N THR A 130 -14.76 9.60 -7.95
CA THR A 130 -15.97 10.24 -8.50
C THR A 130 -17.00 9.21 -8.92
N ASP A 131 -16.58 8.14 -9.60
CA ASP A 131 -17.46 7.05 -10.05
C ASP A 131 -18.05 6.28 -8.86
N ILE A 132 -17.24 5.97 -7.85
CA ILE A 132 -17.70 5.33 -6.61
C ILE A 132 -18.70 6.24 -5.88
N LYS A 133 -18.40 7.54 -5.72
CA LYS A 133 -19.32 8.50 -5.11
C LYS A 133 -20.63 8.61 -5.88
N LYS A 134 -20.58 8.62 -7.21
CA LYS A 134 -21.77 8.67 -8.08
C LYS A 134 -22.62 7.41 -7.91
N TYR A 135 -21.99 6.24 -7.82
CA TYR A 135 -22.68 4.98 -7.59
C TYR A 135 -23.35 4.93 -6.20
N LEU A 136 -22.62 5.32 -5.14
CA LEU A 136 -23.15 5.34 -3.78
C LEU A 136 -24.27 6.39 -3.61
N ASN A 137 -24.26 7.47 -4.39
CA ASN A 137 -25.31 8.48 -4.40
C ASN A 137 -26.46 8.16 -5.37
N THR A 138 -26.56 6.93 -5.89
CA THR A 138 -27.69 6.57 -6.77
C THR A 138 -29.02 6.60 -6.03
N GLU A 139 -30.08 6.91 -6.77
CA GLU A 139 -31.47 6.89 -6.26
C GLU A 139 -31.81 5.53 -5.65
N TYR A 140 -31.28 4.44 -6.20
CA TYR A 140 -31.44 3.09 -5.68
C TYR A 140 -30.84 2.91 -4.28
N VAL A 141 -29.57 3.28 -4.08
CA VAL A 141 -28.89 3.18 -2.76
C VAL A 141 -29.60 4.06 -1.73
N ASN A 142 -29.93 5.30 -2.10
CA ASN A 142 -30.66 6.22 -1.24
C ASN A 142 -32.05 5.69 -0.86
N LYS A 143 -32.77 5.05 -1.79
CA LYS A 143 -34.06 4.42 -1.52
C LYS A 143 -33.94 3.27 -0.51
N LYS A 144 -32.91 2.43 -0.63
CA LYS A 144 -32.65 1.32 0.30
C LYS A 144 -32.27 1.83 1.70
N ILE A 145 -31.40 2.85 1.79
CA ILE A 145 -31.07 3.50 3.08
C ILE A 145 -32.34 4.06 3.74
N ASN A 146 -33.19 4.76 2.98
CA ASN A 146 -34.43 5.32 3.49
C ASN A 146 -35.43 4.24 3.92
N GLN A 147 -35.54 3.13 3.19
CA GLN A 147 -36.40 2.00 3.56
C GLN A 147 -35.91 1.33 4.84
N MET A 148 -34.60 1.07 4.95
CA MET A 148 -33.98 0.51 6.14
C MET A 148 -34.22 1.41 7.36
N ASN A 149 -33.94 2.71 7.25
CA ASN A 149 -34.12 3.67 8.34
C ASN A 149 -35.57 3.77 8.81
N LYS A 150 -36.54 3.73 7.88
CA LYS A 150 -37.97 3.70 8.25
C LYS A 150 -38.35 2.41 8.97
N ALA A 151 -37.74 1.29 8.59
CA ALA A 151 -38.05 -0.03 9.14
C ALA A 151 -37.38 -0.28 10.50
N ILE A 152 -36.28 0.41 10.86
CA ILE A 152 -35.52 0.20 12.11
C ILE A 152 -36.40 0.12 13.37
N ILE A 153 -37.47 0.92 13.44
CA ILE A 153 -38.33 1.02 14.62
C ILE A 153 -39.62 0.20 14.45
N SER A 154 -40.08 0.02 13.21
CA SER A 154 -41.39 -0.59 12.92
C SER A 154 -41.30 -2.09 12.61
N ASP A 155 -40.22 -2.52 11.98
CA ASP A 155 -40.03 -3.90 11.49
C ASP A 155 -38.53 -4.19 11.30
N THR A 156 -37.92 -4.76 12.34
CA THR A 156 -36.50 -5.04 12.39
C THR A 156 -36.07 -6.06 11.32
N ASP A 157 -36.92 -7.02 10.97
CA ASP A 157 -36.61 -8.04 9.96
C ASP A 157 -36.49 -7.40 8.56
N VAL A 158 -37.39 -6.46 8.25
CA VAL A 158 -37.31 -5.67 7.02
C VAL A 158 -36.08 -4.78 7.01
N ALA A 159 -35.72 -4.16 8.14
CA ALA A 159 -34.50 -3.35 8.24
C ALA A 159 -33.24 -4.19 7.97
N ILE A 160 -33.13 -5.36 8.60
CA ILE A 160 -32.00 -6.29 8.42
C ILE A 160 -31.95 -6.79 6.97
N GLY A 161 -33.08 -7.24 6.42
CA GLY A 161 -33.17 -7.71 5.03
C GLY A 161 -32.75 -6.63 4.02
N THR A 162 -33.18 -5.38 4.25
CA THR A 162 -32.80 -4.24 3.40
C THR A 162 -31.32 -3.91 3.51
N GLY A 163 -30.74 -3.95 4.72
CA GLY A 163 -29.31 -3.73 4.93
C GLY A 163 -28.45 -4.82 4.28
N LYS A 164 -28.88 -6.08 4.38
CA LYS A 164 -28.24 -7.22 3.73
C LYS A 164 -28.20 -7.08 2.21
N GLU A 165 -29.35 -6.77 1.60
CA GLU A 165 -29.46 -6.56 0.15
C GLU A 165 -28.60 -5.38 -0.32
N LEU A 166 -28.53 -4.30 0.48
CA LEU A 166 -27.68 -3.15 0.19
C LEU A 166 -26.19 -3.54 0.19
N LEU A 167 -25.73 -4.26 1.20
CA LEU A 167 -24.34 -4.75 1.29
C LEU A 167 -24.02 -5.67 0.11
N GLU A 168 -24.91 -6.61 -0.21
CA GLU A 168 -24.73 -7.53 -1.33
C GLU A 168 -24.60 -6.78 -2.66
N THR A 169 -25.45 -5.76 -2.86
CA THR A 169 -25.42 -4.91 -4.06
C THR A 169 -24.13 -4.11 -4.18
N ILE A 170 -23.63 -3.56 -3.06
CA ILE A 170 -22.37 -2.81 -3.04
C ILE A 170 -21.19 -3.75 -3.36
N CYS A 171 -21.10 -4.91 -2.70
CA CYS A 171 -20.03 -5.87 -2.93
C CYS A 171 -20.00 -6.39 -4.38
N LYS A 172 -21.17 -6.77 -4.94
CA LYS A 172 -21.28 -7.21 -6.34
C LYS A 172 -20.83 -6.12 -7.32
N SER A 173 -21.15 -4.85 -7.03
CA SER A 173 -20.71 -3.72 -7.85
C SER A 173 -19.20 -3.48 -7.77
N ILE A 174 -18.61 -3.56 -6.56
CA ILE A 174 -17.15 -3.45 -6.38
C ILE A 174 -16.42 -4.56 -7.15
N LEU A 175 -16.88 -5.82 -7.04
CA LEU A 175 -16.30 -6.96 -7.77
C LEU A 175 -16.35 -6.73 -9.28
N LYS A 176 -17.51 -6.31 -9.80
CA LYS A 176 -17.69 -5.96 -11.21
C LYS A 176 -16.72 -4.87 -11.66
N HIS A 177 -16.52 -3.82 -10.86
CA HIS A 177 -15.57 -2.73 -11.16
C HIS A 177 -14.11 -3.18 -11.11
N LYS A 178 -13.78 -4.17 -10.28
CA LYS A 178 -12.44 -4.78 -10.22
C LYS A 178 -12.22 -5.86 -11.30
N GLY A 179 -13.21 -6.11 -12.16
CA GLY A 179 -13.12 -7.15 -13.19
C GLY A 179 -13.20 -8.57 -12.65
N VAL A 180 -13.70 -8.75 -11.42
CA VAL A 180 -13.86 -10.05 -10.77
C VAL A 180 -15.29 -10.52 -10.94
N GLU A 181 -15.49 -11.73 -11.46
CA GLU A 181 -16.83 -12.34 -11.54
C GLU A 181 -17.32 -12.67 -10.13
N ALA A 182 -18.49 -12.14 -9.76
CA ALA A 182 -19.15 -12.51 -8.51
C ALA A 182 -19.82 -13.88 -8.66
N ASP A 183 -19.71 -14.72 -7.63
CA ASP A 183 -20.47 -15.98 -7.57
C ASP A 183 -21.97 -15.68 -7.66
N LYS A 184 -22.63 -16.32 -8.63
CA LYS A 184 -24.06 -16.14 -8.91
C LYS A 184 -24.94 -16.68 -7.77
N GLY A 185 -24.41 -17.60 -6.97
CA GLY A 185 -25.08 -18.13 -5.79
C GLY A 185 -24.81 -17.34 -4.51
N TRP A 186 -23.94 -16.32 -4.54
CA TRP A 186 -23.60 -15.57 -3.34
C TRP A 186 -24.73 -14.65 -2.90
N THR A 187 -25.18 -14.93 -1.67
CA THR A 187 -26.04 -14.08 -0.85
C THR A 187 -25.38 -13.95 0.52
N LEU A 188 -25.58 -12.83 1.20
CA LEU A 188 -25.28 -12.74 2.64
C LEU A 188 -26.23 -13.62 3.47
#